data_AF-A0A7K2QDX0-F1
#
_entry.id   AF-A0A7K2QDX0-F1
#
_cell.length_a   1.000
_cell.length_b   1.000
_cell.length_c   1.000
_cell.angle_alpha   90.00
_cell.angle_beta   90.00
_cell.angle_gamma   90.00
#
_symmetry.space_group_name_H-M   'P 1'
#
loop_
_entity.id
_entity.type
_entity.pdbx_description
1 polymer ?
#
loop_
_entity_poly.entity_id
_entity_poly.type
_entity_poly.pdbx_seq_one_letter_code
_entity_poly.pdbx_strand_id
1 'polypeptide(L)'
;MYSVKTVLTAAAAMLLALATPAAAVPAAPTAAILPSSSSAARPCRGAPTCYVDVTVAQVWVSPEQVRPVDAPATTDPVDIRGWLAGMSLDERRDVAGETQALHGTRVTVDRTLWQGGLLWDHVWVDGQPTPRDEAGRGAYPGWIPDRQLTSEHRRAPGGTHEERIARPTARGYATAKAARAGGESGQVGEYSYNTAFPVKSGPLPGVVTAFSPSGGRLFFRAGDLARVPAAPSGADVVAAARAFLGLPYLWSGTSGFGYDCSGL
;
A
#
# COMPACT_ATOMS: atom_id res chain seq x y z
N MET A 1 -45.79 -71.15 30.81
CA MET A 1 -45.26 -72.52 30.88
C MET A 1 -44.46 -72.78 29.62
N TYR A 2 -43.21 -73.22 29.79
CA TYR A 2 -42.28 -73.57 28.71
C TYR A 2 -42.85 -74.65 27.79
N SER A 3 -42.64 -74.52 26.49
CA SER A 3 -42.49 -75.70 25.63
C SER A 3 -41.62 -75.37 24.42
N VAL A 4 -40.42 -75.95 24.44
CA VAL A 4 -39.47 -76.07 23.33
C VAL A 4 -40.05 -76.99 22.27
N LYS A 5 -39.88 -76.66 20.99
CA LYS A 5 -39.82 -77.64 19.89
C LYS A 5 -38.75 -77.25 18.89
N THR A 6 -37.64 -77.98 18.97
CA THR A 6 -36.68 -78.21 17.89
C THR A 6 -37.37 -78.96 16.75
N VAL A 7 -36.99 -78.72 15.48
CA VAL A 7 -36.72 -79.77 14.47
C VAL A 7 -36.39 -79.20 13.07
N LEU A 8 -35.28 -79.76 12.55
CA LEU A 8 -34.80 -80.00 11.18
C LEU A 8 -34.56 -78.88 10.14
N THR A 9 -33.26 -78.76 9.86
CA THR A 9 -32.55 -78.57 8.58
C THR A 9 -33.31 -78.84 7.28
N ALA A 10 -33.21 -77.89 6.35
CA ALA A 10 -33.22 -78.13 4.91
C ALA A 10 -32.13 -77.25 4.26
N ALA A 11 -31.15 -77.89 3.62
CA ALA A 11 -30.12 -77.24 2.83
C ALA A 11 -30.67 -76.93 1.43
N ALA A 12 -30.59 -75.67 1.01
CA ALA A 12 -30.85 -75.24 -0.36
C ALA A 12 -29.63 -74.43 -0.84
N ALA A 13 -28.86 -75.02 -1.75
CA ALA A 13 -27.80 -74.35 -2.48
C ALA A 13 -28.45 -73.39 -3.49
N MET A 14 -28.13 -72.09 -3.38
CA MET A 14 -28.56 -71.08 -4.35
C MET A 14 -27.33 -70.42 -4.94
N LEU A 15 -27.25 -70.50 -6.28
CA LEU A 15 -26.14 -70.03 -7.10
C LEU A 15 -25.85 -68.54 -6.88
N LEU A 16 -24.57 -68.22 -6.62
CA LEU A 16 -24.05 -66.87 -6.61
C LEU A 16 -23.99 -66.33 -8.05
N ALA A 17 -24.93 -65.46 -8.42
CA ALA A 17 -24.79 -64.60 -9.59
C ALA A 17 -23.97 -63.36 -9.18
N LEU A 18 -22.71 -63.29 -9.61
CA LEU A 18 -21.86 -62.12 -9.44
C LEU A 18 -22.38 -60.99 -10.33
N ALA A 19 -23.16 -60.08 -9.76
CA ALA A 19 -23.47 -58.79 -10.37
C ALA A 19 -22.23 -57.89 -10.24
N THR A 20 -21.64 -57.51 -11.37
CA THR A 20 -20.59 -56.49 -11.42
C THR A 20 -21.20 -55.13 -11.07
N PRO A 21 -20.69 -54.40 -10.06
CA PRO A 21 -21.14 -53.04 -9.82
C PRO A 21 -20.61 -52.14 -10.94
N ALA A 22 -21.52 -51.41 -11.59
CA ALA A 22 -21.17 -50.33 -12.51
C ALA A 22 -20.34 -49.28 -11.75
N ALA A 23 -19.08 -49.14 -12.13
CA ALA A 23 -18.19 -48.14 -11.57
C ALA A 23 -18.75 -46.74 -11.89
N ALA A 24 -19.13 -46.00 -10.84
CA ALA A 24 -19.46 -44.59 -10.96
C ALA A 24 -18.20 -43.82 -11.39
N VAL A 25 -18.28 -43.15 -12.55
CA VAL A 25 -17.23 -42.24 -13.02
C VAL A 25 -17.18 -41.05 -12.06
N PRO A 26 -16.06 -40.76 -11.38
CA PRO A 26 -15.97 -39.59 -10.53
C PRO A 26 -16.02 -38.34 -11.42
N ALA A 27 -16.94 -37.42 -11.11
CA ALA A 27 -16.98 -36.10 -11.71
C ALA A 27 -15.64 -35.39 -11.50
N ALA A 28 -15.05 -34.90 -12.58
CA ALA A 28 -13.80 -34.14 -12.53
C ALA A 28 -13.97 -32.95 -11.57
N PRO A 29 -13.00 -32.69 -10.66
CA PRO A 29 -13.07 -31.54 -9.79
C PRO A 29 -13.11 -30.28 -10.67
N THR A 30 -14.13 -29.46 -10.48
CA THR A 30 -14.21 -28.13 -11.06
C THR A 30 -12.96 -27.40 -10.62
N ALA A 31 -12.04 -27.12 -11.55
CA ALA A 31 -10.82 -26.40 -11.25
C ALA A 31 -11.20 -25.08 -10.57
N ALA A 32 -10.88 -24.96 -9.29
CA ALA A 32 -11.00 -23.71 -8.57
C ALA A 32 -10.17 -22.69 -9.32
N ILE A 33 -10.83 -21.66 -9.88
CA ILE A 33 -10.16 -20.50 -10.44
C ILE A 33 -9.44 -19.85 -9.26
N LEU A 34 -8.14 -20.10 -9.15
CA LEU A 34 -7.28 -19.42 -8.18
C LEU A 34 -7.39 -17.92 -8.45
N PRO A 35 -7.53 -17.08 -7.40
CA PRO A 35 -7.52 -15.64 -7.59
C PRO A 35 -6.24 -15.25 -8.34
N SER A 36 -6.39 -14.46 -9.40
CA SER A 36 -5.29 -13.96 -10.20
C SER A 36 -4.18 -13.45 -9.30
N SER A 37 -3.02 -14.10 -9.37
CA SER A 37 -1.80 -13.67 -8.71
C SER A 37 -1.55 -12.21 -9.06
N SER A 38 -1.73 -11.31 -8.09
CA SER A 38 -1.16 -9.98 -8.15
C SER A 38 0.34 -10.19 -8.29
N SER A 39 0.91 -10.02 -9.49
CA SER A 39 2.36 -10.11 -9.63
C SER A 39 2.94 -9.03 -8.72
N ALA A 40 3.85 -9.39 -7.81
CA ALA A 40 4.59 -8.42 -7.01
C ALA A 40 5.17 -7.34 -7.93
N ALA A 41 5.17 -6.08 -7.47
CA ALA A 41 5.72 -4.98 -8.24
C ALA A 41 7.21 -5.26 -8.54
N ARG A 42 7.69 -4.83 -9.70
CA ARG A 42 9.09 -5.01 -10.06
C ARG A 42 9.96 -4.14 -9.14
N PRO A 43 10.99 -4.69 -8.49
CA PRO A 43 11.86 -3.88 -7.64
C PRO A 43 12.61 -2.83 -8.47
N CYS A 44 12.97 -1.69 -7.87
CA CYS A 44 13.68 -0.62 -8.56
C CYS A 44 15.08 -1.07 -9.04
N ARG A 45 15.89 -1.62 -8.14
CA ARG A 45 17.27 -2.11 -8.36
C ARG A 45 18.13 -1.12 -9.15
N GLY A 46 18.03 0.17 -8.83
CA GLY A 46 18.78 1.21 -9.52
C GLY A 46 18.33 1.52 -10.95
N ALA A 47 17.10 1.15 -11.34
CA ALA A 47 16.56 1.56 -12.62
C ALA A 47 16.51 3.11 -12.71
N PRO A 48 16.78 3.73 -13.88
CA PRO A 48 16.87 5.19 -13.98
C PRO A 48 15.60 5.94 -13.56
N THR A 49 14.45 5.28 -13.62
CA THR A 49 13.17 5.84 -13.19
C THR A 49 12.43 4.81 -12.35
N CYS A 50 12.08 5.22 -11.14
CA CYS A 50 11.32 4.42 -10.18
C CYS A 50 10.20 5.25 -9.57
N TYR A 51 9.38 4.60 -8.73
CA TYR A 51 8.24 5.19 -8.06
C TYR A 51 8.23 4.74 -6.61
N VAL A 52 7.80 5.61 -5.70
CA VAL A 52 7.62 5.26 -4.29
C VAL A 52 6.49 4.24 -4.16
N ASP A 53 6.78 3.06 -3.62
CA ASP A 53 5.80 1.96 -3.46
C ASP A 53 5.36 1.73 -2.01
N VAL A 54 5.86 2.53 -1.06
CA VAL A 54 5.32 2.63 0.31
C VAL A 54 4.33 3.79 0.43
N THR A 55 3.64 3.93 1.56
CA THR A 55 2.65 5.00 1.77
C THR A 55 3.30 6.39 1.86
N VAL A 56 4.47 6.46 2.50
CA VAL A 56 5.36 7.62 2.55
C VAL A 56 6.80 7.13 2.72
N ALA A 57 7.72 7.61 1.89
CA ALA A 57 9.14 7.35 2.02
C ALA A 57 9.84 8.56 2.65
N GLN A 58 10.63 8.33 3.70
CA GLN A 58 11.56 9.33 4.18
C GLN A 58 12.74 9.41 3.22
N VAL A 59 13.10 10.62 2.80
CA VAL A 59 14.30 10.88 1.99
C VAL A 59 15.40 11.34 2.93
N TRP A 60 16.51 10.61 2.92
CA TRP A 60 17.61 10.76 3.87
C TRP A 60 18.74 11.60 3.28
N VAL A 61 19.43 12.34 4.14
CA VAL A 61 20.67 13.06 3.75
C VAL A 61 21.77 12.06 3.37
N SER A 62 21.92 11.01 4.17
CA SER A 62 22.83 9.91 3.88
C SER A 62 22.38 8.61 4.57
N PRO A 63 22.67 7.42 3.99
CA PRO A 63 22.40 6.13 4.60
C PRO A 63 23.08 5.91 5.95
N GLU A 64 24.24 6.52 6.19
CA GLU A 64 25.04 6.38 7.40
C GLU A 64 24.44 7.09 8.62
N GLN A 65 23.60 8.10 8.39
CA GLN A 65 22.99 8.92 9.44
C GLN A 65 21.64 8.36 9.93
N VAL A 66 21.17 7.26 9.36
CA VAL A 66 19.94 6.58 9.81
C VAL A 66 20.19 5.99 11.20
N ARG A 67 19.44 6.46 12.19
CA ARG A 67 19.61 6.04 13.59
C ARG A 67 18.85 4.74 13.84
N PRO A 68 19.17 3.99 14.92
CA PRO A 68 18.39 2.81 15.29
C PRO A 68 16.89 3.08 15.50
N VAL A 69 16.53 4.24 16.06
CA VAL A 69 15.12 4.64 16.23
C VAL A 69 14.39 4.84 14.90
N ASP A 70 15.12 5.08 13.82
CA ASP A 70 14.59 5.32 12.47
C ASP A 70 14.30 4.04 11.67
N ALA A 71 14.67 2.87 12.20
CA ALA A 71 14.48 1.60 11.51
C ALA A 71 13.07 1.38 10.93
N PRO A 72 11.95 1.71 11.63
CA PRO A 72 10.61 1.50 11.08
C PRO A 72 10.28 2.39 9.87
N ALA A 73 10.97 3.51 9.69
CA ALA A 73 10.82 4.39 8.53
C ALA A 73 11.45 3.83 7.25
N THR A 74 12.34 2.85 7.40
CA THR A 74 13.09 2.27 6.27
C THR A 74 12.41 1.03 5.69
N THR A 75 11.38 0.48 6.34
CA THR A 75 10.73 -0.78 5.97
C THR A 75 9.81 -0.67 4.77
N ASP A 76 9.51 -1.82 4.16
CA ASP A 76 8.42 -1.99 3.21
C ASP A 76 7.56 -3.18 3.70
N PRO A 77 6.28 -2.96 4.10
CA PRO A 77 5.63 -1.65 4.21
C PRO A 77 6.30 -0.77 5.28
N VAL A 78 6.24 0.55 5.09
CA VAL A 78 6.73 1.52 6.08
C VAL A 78 5.86 1.52 7.34
N ASP A 79 6.47 1.53 8.52
CA ASP A 79 5.77 1.73 9.79
C ASP A 79 5.95 3.16 10.29
N ILE A 80 5.32 4.11 9.59
CA ILE A 80 5.39 5.53 9.90
C ILE A 80 4.80 5.85 11.29
N ARG A 81 3.75 5.14 11.71
CA ARG A 81 3.13 5.36 13.02
C ARG A 81 4.03 4.84 14.14
N GLY A 82 4.61 3.65 13.98
CA GLY A 82 5.58 3.09 14.93
C GLY A 82 6.85 3.92 15.02
N TRP A 83 7.40 4.38 13.89
CA TRP A 83 8.56 5.29 13.88
C TRP A 83 8.29 6.56 14.69
N LEU A 84 7.18 7.25 14.40
CA LEU A 84 6.85 8.48 15.09
C LEU A 84 6.52 8.23 16.57
N ALA A 85 5.80 7.17 16.90
CA ALA A 85 5.48 6.82 18.30
C ALA A 85 6.72 6.44 19.11
N GLY A 86 7.76 5.90 18.46
CA GLY A 86 9.03 5.55 19.07
C GLY A 86 9.99 6.72 19.32
N MET A 87 9.69 7.92 18.80
CA MET A 87 10.55 9.10 18.93
C MET A 87 9.99 10.15 19.89
N SER A 88 10.87 10.70 20.71
CA SER A 88 10.67 11.97 21.41
C SER A 88 10.57 13.16 20.45
N LEU A 89 10.15 14.33 20.96
CA LEU A 89 10.09 15.55 20.16
C LEU A 89 11.47 16.00 19.67
N ASP A 90 12.51 15.83 20.48
CA ASP A 90 13.87 16.22 20.09
C ASP A 90 14.41 15.26 19.02
N GLU A 91 14.17 13.95 19.15
CA GLU A 91 14.55 12.99 18.10
C GLU A 91 13.84 13.25 16.76
N ARG A 92 12.60 13.76 16.79
CA ARG A 92 11.87 14.19 15.59
C ARG A 92 12.45 15.44 14.94
N ARG A 93 13.05 16.34 15.73
CA ARG A 93 13.74 17.53 15.23
C ARG A 93 15.10 17.20 14.63
N ASP A 94 15.72 16.13 15.12
CA ASP A 94 17.06 15.70 14.73
C ASP A 94 17.07 14.58 13.67
N VAL A 95 15.95 14.33 12.98
CA VAL A 95 15.91 13.38 11.86
C VAL A 95 16.88 13.87 10.77
N ALA A 96 17.82 13.02 10.34
CA ALA A 96 18.75 13.33 9.26
C ALA A 96 18.10 13.21 7.86
N GLY A 97 16.98 13.90 7.67
CA GLY A 97 16.15 13.85 6.48
C GLY A 97 16.23 15.10 5.62
N GLU A 98 16.02 14.90 4.32
CA GLU A 98 15.95 15.94 3.28
C GLU A 98 14.50 16.40 3.05
N THR A 99 13.59 15.43 2.88
CA THR A 99 12.16 15.62 2.59
C THR A 99 11.43 14.27 2.75
N GLN A 100 10.14 14.21 2.44
CA GLN A 100 9.41 12.95 2.22
C GLN A 100 8.84 12.87 0.81
N ALA A 101 8.63 11.65 0.33
CA ALA A 101 7.98 11.38 -0.95
C ALA A 101 6.75 10.49 -0.74
N LEU A 102 5.62 10.87 -1.33
CA LEU A 102 4.35 10.16 -1.15
C LEU A 102 4.27 8.95 -2.09
N HIS A 103 3.39 8.00 -1.75
CA HIS A 103 3.09 6.87 -2.61
C HIS A 103 2.83 7.27 -4.06
N GLY A 104 3.45 6.58 -5.00
CA GLY A 104 3.32 6.81 -6.44
C GLY A 104 4.15 7.98 -6.99
N THR A 105 4.84 8.75 -6.14
CA THR A 105 5.74 9.81 -6.61
C THR A 105 6.85 9.23 -7.47
N ARG A 106 7.05 9.82 -8.66
CA ARG A 106 8.14 9.46 -9.57
C ARG A 106 9.48 9.95 -9.01
N VAL A 107 10.50 9.13 -9.15
CA VAL A 107 11.88 9.47 -8.80
C VAL A 107 12.83 9.10 -9.91
N THR A 108 13.88 9.90 -10.09
CA THR A 108 15.01 9.58 -10.99
C THR A 108 16.19 9.08 -10.16
N VAL A 109 16.67 7.87 -10.42
CA VAL A 109 17.81 7.29 -9.70
C VAL A 109 19.11 7.64 -10.43
N ASP A 110 20.12 8.09 -9.69
CA ASP A 110 21.44 8.42 -10.26
C ASP A 110 22.59 7.56 -9.70
N ARG A 111 22.47 7.03 -8.49
CA ARG A 111 23.46 6.13 -7.88
C ARG A 111 22.81 5.17 -6.89
N THR A 112 23.46 4.04 -6.68
CA THR A 112 23.05 3.03 -5.70
C THR A 112 24.23 2.62 -4.83
N LEU A 113 23.99 2.29 -3.56
CA LEU A 113 25.02 1.77 -2.67
C LEU A 113 24.46 0.82 -1.61
N TRP A 114 25.30 -0.08 -1.11
CA TRP A 114 24.98 -0.93 0.04
C TRP A 114 25.54 -0.30 1.31
N GLN A 115 24.68 -0.08 2.31
CA GLN A 115 25.07 0.45 3.62
C GLN A 115 24.10 -0.02 4.70
N GLY A 116 24.64 -0.39 5.87
CA GLY A 116 23.81 -0.79 7.01
C GLY A 116 22.91 -2.01 6.75
N GLY A 117 23.30 -2.91 5.84
CA GLY A 117 22.52 -4.09 5.47
C GLY A 117 21.38 -3.83 4.48
N LEU A 118 21.31 -2.64 3.90
CA LEU A 118 20.30 -2.23 2.94
C LEU A 118 20.92 -1.75 1.63
N LEU A 119 20.22 -1.98 0.53
CA LEU A 119 20.47 -1.30 -0.72
C LEU A 119 19.75 0.06 -0.69
N TRP A 120 20.49 1.11 -1.00
CA TRP A 120 20.03 2.49 -1.04
C TRP A 120 20.15 3.03 -2.45
N ASP A 121 19.13 3.74 -2.89
CA ASP A 121 19.13 4.51 -4.11
C ASP A 121 19.18 5.98 -3.74
N HIS A 122 20.12 6.72 -4.33
CA HIS A 122 20.00 8.16 -4.35
C HIS A 122 19.11 8.55 -5.51
N VAL A 123 18.19 9.45 -5.20
CA VAL A 123 17.08 9.81 -6.06
C VAL A 123 16.95 11.30 -6.18
N TRP A 124 16.32 11.72 -7.26
CA TRP A 124 15.72 13.03 -7.44
C TRP A 124 14.19 12.87 -7.40
N VAL A 125 13.55 13.44 -6.39
CA VAL A 125 12.10 13.36 -6.15
C VAL A 125 11.36 14.41 -6.95
N ASP A 126 10.59 13.99 -7.94
CA ASP A 126 9.90 14.92 -8.84
C ASP A 126 8.81 15.74 -8.13
N GLY A 127 8.64 16.99 -8.58
CA GLY A 127 7.60 17.89 -8.07
C GLY A 127 7.98 18.60 -6.77
N GLN A 128 9.23 18.48 -6.34
CA GLN A 128 9.79 19.17 -5.18
C GLN A 128 11.00 19.99 -5.63
N PRO A 129 10.80 21.22 -6.18
CA PRO A 129 11.89 22.00 -6.74
C PRO A 129 12.88 22.46 -5.66
N THR A 130 14.16 22.50 -6.01
CA THR A 130 15.23 22.99 -5.14
C THR A 130 16.36 23.63 -5.94
N PRO A 131 17.06 24.64 -5.41
CA PRO A 131 18.23 25.23 -6.06
C PRO A 131 19.38 24.24 -6.28
N ARG A 132 19.40 23.10 -5.57
CA ARG A 132 20.40 22.03 -5.77
C ARG A 132 20.24 21.30 -7.11
N ASP A 133 19.10 21.45 -7.77
CA ASP A 133 18.81 20.86 -9.06
C ASP A 133 19.27 21.77 -10.20
N GLU A 134 20.57 21.75 -10.49
CA GLU A 134 21.19 22.52 -11.56
C GLU A 134 20.73 22.08 -12.96
N ALA A 135 20.14 20.88 -13.09
CA ALA A 135 19.64 20.33 -14.33
C ALA A 135 18.19 20.77 -14.66
N GLY A 136 17.53 21.51 -13.76
CA GLY A 136 16.19 22.03 -13.98
C GLY A 136 15.10 20.96 -14.10
N ARG A 137 15.25 19.85 -13.39
CA ARG A 137 14.25 18.75 -13.34
C ARG A 137 13.00 19.15 -12.54
N GLY A 138 13.13 20.10 -11.62
CA GLY A 138 12.12 20.41 -10.61
C GLY A 138 12.05 19.34 -9.52
N ALA A 139 13.18 18.79 -9.11
CA ALA A 139 13.25 17.61 -8.25
C ALA A 139 14.23 17.75 -7.08
N TYR A 140 13.94 17.07 -5.96
CA TYR A 140 14.72 17.18 -4.72
C TYR A 140 15.63 15.96 -4.49
N PRO A 141 16.95 16.13 -4.24
CA PRO A 141 17.86 15.01 -4.09
C PRO A 141 17.83 14.39 -2.69
N GLY A 142 18.12 13.09 -2.60
CA GLY A 142 18.45 12.41 -1.35
C GLY A 142 18.35 10.90 -1.47
N TRP A 143 18.41 10.17 -0.35
CA TRP A 143 18.51 8.71 -0.34
C TRP A 143 17.22 8.03 0.12
N ILE A 144 16.83 6.94 -0.54
CA ILE A 144 15.69 6.10 -0.17
C ILE A 144 16.16 4.63 -0.20
N PRO A 145 15.73 3.76 0.74
CA PRO A 145 15.95 2.33 0.62
C PRO A 145 15.32 1.79 -0.67
N ASP A 146 16.07 1.06 -1.50
CA ASP A 146 15.60 0.50 -2.78
C ASP A 146 14.31 -0.33 -2.63
N ARG A 147 14.16 -1.03 -1.50
CA ARG A 147 12.95 -1.80 -1.17
C ARG A 147 11.67 -0.97 -1.06
N GLN A 148 11.76 0.35 -0.89
CA GLN A 148 10.61 1.25 -0.88
C GLN A 148 10.26 1.79 -2.28
N LEU A 149 11.03 1.38 -3.30
CA LEU A 149 10.90 1.83 -4.67
C LEU A 149 10.56 0.66 -5.60
N THR A 150 9.79 0.98 -6.63
CA THR A 150 9.45 0.06 -7.71
C THR A 150 9.80 0.67 -9.08
N SER A 151 10.27 -0.16 -10.01
CA SER A 151 10.37 0.23 -11.42
C SER A 151 9.05 0.03 -12.18
N GLU A 152 8.01 -0.49 -11.51
CA GLU A 152 6.71 -0.78 -12.13
C GLU A 152 5.87 0.49 -12.19
N HIS A 153 5.35 0.80 -13.38
CA HIS A 153 4.37 1.87 -13.57
C HIS A 153 3.29 1.43 -14.54
N ARG A 154 2.15 1.04 -13.99
CA ARG A 154 0.99 0.60 -14.75
C ARG A 154 0.14 1.77 -15.11
N ARG A 155 -0.25 1.81 -16.39
CA ARG A 155 -1.23 2.78 -16.87
C ARG A 155 -2.56 2.56 -16.15
N ALA A 156 -3.13 3.65 -15.64
CA ALA A 156 -4.48 3.63 -15.06
C ALA A 156 -5.52 3.17 -16.10
N PRO A 157 -6.55 2.40 -15.68
CA PRO A 157 -7.63 2.03 -16.58
C PRO A 157 -8.33 3.25 -17.19
N GLY A 158 -8.91 3.09 -18.39
CA GLY A 158 -9.72 4.13 -19.00
C GLY A 158 -10.91 4.54 -18.13
N GLY A 159 -11.30 5.83 -18.20
CA GLY A 159 -12.42 6.38 -17.44
C GLY A 159 -12.10 6.73 -15.98
N THR A 160 -10.84 6.66 -15.56
CA THR A 160 -10.41 7.21 -14.27
C THR A 160 -10.13 8.71 -14.35
N HIS A 161 -10.24 9.39 -13.22
CA HIS A 161 -9.77 10.76 -13.01
C HIS A 161 -8.87 10.84 -11.76
N GLU A 162 -8.05 11.87 -11.63
CA GLU A 162 -7.22 12.06 -10.43
C GLU A 162 -8.04 12.61 -9.27
N GLU A 163 -7.90 12.00 -8.10
CA GLU A 163 -8.26 12.58 -6.80
C GLU A 163 -7.09 12.40 -5.83
N ARG A 164 -7.08 13.21 -4.78
CA ARG A 164 -6.08 13.15 -3.72
C ARG A 164 -6.71 12.88 -2.38
N ILE A 165 -5.98 12.26 -1.48
CA ILE A 165 -6.37 12.18 -0.07
C ILE A 165 -6.57 13.61 0.46
N ALA A 166 -7.78 13.90 0.94
CA ALA A 166 -8.22 15.22 1.39
C ALA A 166 -8.31 15.36 2.91
N ARG A 167 -8.08 14.26 3.64
CA ARG A 167 -7.94 14.22 5.10
C ARG A 167 -6.45 14.23 5.46
N PRO A 168 -6.06 14.56 6.72
CA PRO A 168 -4.67 14.44 7.13
C PRO A 168 -4.06 13.09 6.77
N THR A 169 -4.82 12.02 6.98
CA THR A 169 -4.52 10.67 6.51
C THR A 169 -5.82 9.95 6.14
N ALA A 170 -5.72 8.95 5.26
CA ALA A 170 -6.84 8.08 4.90
C ALA A 170 -6.41 6.62 4.78
N ARG A 171 -7.30 5.73 5.19
CA ARG A 171 -7.07 4.28 5.15
C ARG A 171 -7.49 3.73 3.78
N GLY A 172 -6.57 3.04 3.12
CA GLY A 172 -6.85 2.24 1.93
C GLY A 172 -7.16 0.80 2.31
N TYR A 173 -8.09 0.17 1.59
CA TYR A 173 -8.59 -1.17 1.90
C TYR A 173 -8.45 -2.13 0.73
N ALA A 174 -8.28 -3.42 1.02
CA ALA A 174 -8.21 -4.48 0.02
C ALA A 174 -9.56 -4.75 -0.67
N THR A 175 -10.68 -4.42 -0.02
CA THR A 175 -12.03 -4.66 -0.54
C THR A 175 -12.95 -3.48 -0.32
N ALA A 176 -13.94 -3.31 -1.20
CA ALA A 176 -14.96 -2.28 -1.04
C ALA A 176 -15.80 -2.47 0.23
N LYS A 177 -16.06 -3.73 0.64
CA LYS A 177 -16.80 -4.02 1.88
C LYS A 177 -16.03 -3.53 3.10
N ALA A 178 -14.71 -3.77 3.13
CA ALA A 178 -13.84 -3.28 4.19
C ALA A 178 -13.80 -1.74 4.20
N ALA A 179 -13.68 -1.08 3.04
CA ALA A 179 -13.74 0.38 2.96
C ALA A 179 -15.06 0.97 3.48
N ARG A 180 -16.19 0.32 3.14
CA ARG A 180 -17.51 0.77 3.59
C ARG A 180 -17.67 0.66 5.11
N ALA A 181 -17.22 -0.44 5.71
CA ALA A 181 -17.22 -0.62 7.16
C ALA A 181 -16.20 0.30 7.85
N GLY A 182 -15.02 0.43 7.22
CA GLY A 182 -13.82 1.19 7.55
C GLY A 182 -13.47 1.28 9.03
N GLY A 183 -13.42 0.10 9.66
CA GLY A 183 -12.57 -0.19 10.80
C GLY A 183 -11.18 -0.66 10.34
N GLU A 184 -10.42 -1.33 11.20
CA GLU A 184 -9.05 -1.79 10.86
C GLU A 184 -9.02 -3.03 9.97
N SER A 185 -10.04 -3.88 10.07
CA SER A 185 -10.12 -5.13 9.30
C SER A 185 -10.08 -4.86 7.78
N GLY A 186 -9.08 -5.42 7.11
CA GLY A 186 -8.91 -5.31 5.66
C GLY A 186 -8.28 -4.00 5.17
N GLN A 187 -7.76 -3.19 6.09
CA GLN A 187 -6.85 -2.08 5.76
C GLN A 187 -5.54 -2.65 5.19
N VAL A 188 -5.01 -1.99 4.16
CA VAL A 188 -3.73 -2.36 3.53
C VAL A 188 -2.67 -1.25 3.64
N GLY A 189 -3.10 -0.03 3.94
CA GLY A 189 -2.20 1.11 4.14
C GLY A 189 -2.94 2.31 4.68
N GLU A 190 -2.19 3.22 5.29
CA GLU A 190 -2.65 4.57 5.64
C GLU A 190 -1.86 5.56 4.79
N TYR A 191 -2.55 6.39 4.02
CA TYR A 191 -1.97 7.29 3.04
C TYR A 191 -2.10 8.73 3.51
N SER A 192 -1.04 9.51 3.28
CA SER A 192 -0.98 10.92 3.63
C SER A 192 -1.99 11.73 2.83
N TYR A 193 -2.44 12.86 3.40
CA TYR A 193 -2.93 13.99 2.63
C TYR A 193 -2.08 14.22 1.38
N ASN A 194 -2.74 14.64 0.29
CA ASN A 194 -2.13 14.96 -1.00
C ASN A 194 -1.58 13.74 -1.79
N THR A 195 -1.64 12.51 -1.28
CA THR A 195 -1.34 11.33 -2.11
C THR A 195 -2.39 11.22 -3.22
N ALA A 196 -1.93 11.18 -4.47
CA ALA A 196 -2.78 11.18 -5.65
C ALA A 196 -3.05 9.74 -6.15
N PHE A 197 -4.30 9.50 -6.54
CA PHE A 197 -4.73 8.26 -7.15
C PHE A 197 -5.59 8.53 -8.40
N PRO A 198 -5.38 7.78 -9.48
CA PRO A 198 -6.41 7.55 -10.47
C PRO A 198 -7.58 6.79 -9.82
N VAL A 199 -8.78 7.35 -9.87
CA VAL A 199 -9.97 6.78 -9.25
C VAL A 199 -11.13 6.65 -10.23
N LYS A 200 -12.07 5.78 -9.88
CA LYS A 200 -13.42 5.70 -10.46
C LYS A 200 -14.43 5.30 -9.39
N SER A 201 -15.72 5.38 -9.72
CA SER A 201 -16.80 4.90 -8.85
C SER A 201 -16.53 3.48 -8.37
N GLY A 202 -16.67 3.26 -7.05
CA GLY A 202 -16.53 1.94 -6.46
C GLY A 202 -17.75 1.06 -6.70
N PRO A 203 -17.64 -0.24 -6.39
CA PRO A 203 -18.73 -1.20 -6.55
C PRO A 203 -19.82 -1.08 -5.47
N LEU A 204 -19.62 -0.22 -4.45
CA LEU A 204 -20.58 0.04 -3.38
C LEU A 204 -20.81 1.55 -3.22
N PRO A 205 -22.00 1.98 -2.77
CA PRO A 205 -22.27 3.38 -2.47
C PRO A 205 -21.28 3.95 -1.44
N GLY A 206 -20.78 5.16 -1.70
CA GLY A 206 -19.84 5.85 -0.83
C GLY A 206 -18.40 5.29 -0.84
N VAL A 207 -18.07 4.40 -1.77
CA VAL A 207 -16.72 3.84 -1.95
C VAL A 207 -16.20 4.22 -3.33
N VAL A 208 -14.91 4.52 -3.42
CA VAL A 208 -14.19 4.69 -4.69
C VAL A 208 -13.20 3.56 -4.89
N THR A 209 -12.94 3.21 -6.16
CA THR A 209 -11.82 2.33 -6.52
C THR A 209 -10.66 3.21 -6.97
N ALA A 210 -9.54 3.11 -6.27
CA ALA A 210 -8.28 3.74 -6.60
C ALA A 210 -7.32 2.71 -7.21
N PHE A 211 -6.44 3.18 -8.10
CA PHE A 211 -5.43 2.35 -8.75
C PHE A 211 -4.05 2.81 -8.34
N SER A 212 -3.27 1.93 -7.71
CA SER A 212 -1.87 2.20 -7.43
C SER A 212 -1.07 2.18 -8.75
N PRO A 213 -0.12 3.12 -8.93
CA PRO A 213 0.83 3.06 -10.04
C PRO A 213 1.59 1.73 -10.15
N SER A 214 1.81 1.00 -9.05
CA SER A 214 2.46 -0.33 -9.08
C SER A 214 1.52 -1.47 -9.52
N GLY A 215 0.23 -1.19 -9.67
CA GLY A 215 -0.76 -2.10 -10.27
C GLY A 215 -1.81 -2.67 -9.34
N GLY A 216 -1.72 -2.39 -8.04
CA GLY A 216 -2.73 -2.75 -7.05
C GLY A 216 -4.01 -1.93 -7.19
N ARG A 217 -5.14 -2.50 -6.75
CA ARG A 217 -6.37 -1.74 -6.51
C ARG A 217 -6.52 -1.50 -5.01
N LEU A 218 -6.91 -0.29 -4.67
CA LEU A 218 -7.26 0.12 -3.32
C LEU A 218 -8.69 0.61 -3.31
N PHE A 219 -9.38 0.44 -2.19
CA PHE A 219 -10.70 0.98 -1.97
C PHE A 219 -10.64 2.01 -0.85
N PHE A 220 -11.29 3.15 -1.04
CA PHE A 220 -11.38 4.22 -0.05
C PHE A 220 -12.83 4.63 0.13
N ARG A 221 -13.14 5.25 1.27
CA ARG A 221 -14.42 5.99 1.38
C ARG A 221 -14.33 7.21 0.48
N ALA A 222 -15.42 7.50 -0.24
CA ALA A 222 -15.46 8.59 -1.21
C ALA A 222 -15.17 9.96 -0.54
N GLY A 223 -15.56 10.15 0.72
CA GLY A 223 -15.31 11.41 1.46
C GLY A 223 -13.90 11.57 2.03
N ASP A 224 -13.01 10.59 1.81
CA ASP A 224 -11.60 10.68 2.19
C ASP A 224 -10.74 11.30 1.07
N LEU A 225 -11.28 11.36 -0.14
CA LEU A 225 -10.62 11.90 -1.33
C LEU A 225 -11.38 13.10 -1.89
N ALA A 226 -10.65 13.96 -2.59
CA ALA A 226 -11.23 15.07 -3.33
C ALA A 226 -10.42 15.38 -4.58
N ARG A 227 -11.08 15.98 -5.57
CA ARG A 227 -10.38 16.68 -6.64
C ARG A 227 -9.81 17.98 -6.09
N VAL A 228 -8.52 18.22 -6.37
CA VAL A 228 -7.91 19.50 -6.03
C VAL A 228 -8.39 20.55 -7.04
N PRO A 229 -8.88 21.71 -6.59
CA PRO A 229 -9.20 22.81 -7.48
C PRO A 229 -7.97 23.25 -8.28
N ALA A 230 -8.13 23.58 -9.56
CA ALA A 230 -7.02 24.05 -10.39
C ALA A 230 -6.37 25.35 -9.86
N ALA A 231 -7.17 26.18 -9.19
CA ALA A 231 -6.73 27.40 -8.54
C ALA A 231 -7.39 27.50 -7.15
N PRO A 232 -6.76 26.96 -6.10
CA PRO A 232 -7.27 27.10 -4.74
C PRO A 232 -7.19 28.56 -4.28
N SER A 233 -8.22 29.03 -3.57
CA SER A 233 -8.19 30.34 -2.93
C SER A 233 -7.34 30.30 -1.65
N GLY A 234 -6.93 31.47 -1.16
CA GLY A 234 -6.26 31.56 0.15
C GLY A 234 -7.11 30.99 1.30
N ALA A 235 -8.44 31.10 1.21
CA ALA A 235 -9.34 30.50 2.19
C ALA A 235 -9.33 28.97 2.14
N ASP A 236 -9.24 28.38 0.94
CA ASP A 236 -9.12 26.92 0.77
C ASP A 236 -7.82 26.41 1.37
N VAL A 237 -6.71 27.12 1.14
CA VAL A 237 -5.39 26.79 1.71
C VAL A 237 -5.44 26.83 3.24
N VAL A 238 -6.00 27.89 3.82
CA VAL A 238 -6.14 28.00 5.28
C VAL A 238 -7.07 26.91 5.84
N ALA A 239 -8.16 26.59 5.16
CA ALA A 239 -9.07 25.53 5.58
C ALA A 239 -8.38 24.15 5.58
N ALA A 240 -7.58 23.85 4.56
CA ALA A 240 -6.78 22.64 4.50
C ALA A 240 -5.73 22.60 5.63
N ALA A 241 -4.97 23.68 5.82
CA ALA A 241 -3.94 23.78 6.86
C ALA A 241 -4.51 23.57 8.28
N ARG A 242 -5.72 24.08 8.55
CA ARG A 242 -6.39 23.92 9.85
C ARG A 242 -6.66 22.46 10.23
N ALA A 243 -6.74 21.54 9.27
CA ALA A 243 -6.90 20.12 9.55
C ALA A 243 -5.69 19.48 10.25
N PHE A 244 -4.54 20.17 10.24
CA PHE A 244 -3.28 19.71 10.84
C PHE A 244 -2.95 20.40 12.16
N LEU A 245 -3.86 21.22 12.71
CA LEU A 245 -3.67 21.81 14.03
C LEU A 245 -3.46 20.72 15.08
N GLY A 246 -2.36 20.83 15.84
CA GLY A 246 -1.97 19.87 16.86
C GLY A 246 -1.20 18.66 16.32
N LEU A 247 -0.96 18.55 15.01
CA LEU A 247 -0.07 17.54 14.47
C LEU A 247 1.37 17.81 14.96
N PRO A 248 2.05 16.85 15.60
CA PRO A 248 3.41 17.05 16.07
C PRO A 248 4.38 17.32 14.90
N TYR A 249 5.31 18.23 15.14
CA TYR A 249 6.39 18.55 14.22
C TYR A 249 7.26 17.33 13.89
N LEU A 250 7.74 17.28 12.65
CA LEU A 250 8.75 16.33 12.17
C LEU A 250 9.70 17.08 11.24
N TRP A 251 11.00 17.09 11.56
CA TRP A 251 11.98 17.67 10.66
C TRP A 251 11.96 16.93 9.32
N SER A 252 12.01 17.68 8.20
CA SER A 252 11.87 17.17 6.82
C SER A 252 10.53 16.49 6.51
N GLY A 253 9.54 16.66 7.38
CA GLY A 253 8.19 16.14 7.18
C GLY A 253 7.45 16.91 6.09
N THR A 254 6.94 16.18 5.08
CA THR A 254 6.13 16.73 3.98
C THR A 254 4.85 15.91 3.76
N SER A 255 4.35 15.30 4.84
CA SER A 255 3.17 14.42 4.81
C SER A 255 2.25 14.67 6.00
N GLY A 256 1.00 14.23 5.89
CA GLY A 256 0.00 14.36 6.96
C GLY A 256 0.26 13.49 8.19
N PHE A 257 1.41 12.79 8.25
CA PHE A 257 1.92 12.13 9.46
C PHE A 257 2.76 13.07 10.33
N GLY A 258 3.35 14.11 9.73
CA GLY A 258 4.18 15.10 10.40
C GLY A 258 4.78 16.06 9.37
N TYR A 259 4.74 17.35 9.67
CA TYR A 259 5.28 18.40 8.81
C TYR A 259 6.42 19.15 9.50
N ASP A 260 7.37 19.63 8.70
CA ASP A 260 8.16 20.80 9.07
C ASP A 260 7.50 22.10 8.59
N CYS A 261 8.13 23.25 8.81
CA CYS A 261 7.56 24.54 8.47
C CYS A 261 7.38 24.75 6.95
N SER A 262 8.28 24.20 6.13
CA SER A 262 8.25 24.35 4.67
C SER A 262 7.48 23.23 3.97
N GLY A 263 7.31 22.10 4.65
CA GLY A 263 6.54 20.97 4.15
C GLY A 263 5.03 21.14 4.30
N LEU A 264 4.57 21.98 5.25
CA LEU A 264 3.16 22.32 5.48
C LEU A 264 2.64 23.31 4.43
#